data_AF-A0A944UFF4-F1
#
_entry.id   AF-A0A944UFF4-F1
#
_cell.length_a   1.000
_cell.length_b   1.000
_cell.length_c   1.000
_cell.angle_alpha   90.00
_cell.angle_beta   90.00
_cell.angle_gamma   90.00
#
_symmetry.space_group_name_H-M   'P 1'
#
loop_
_entity.id
_entity.type
_entity.pdbx_description
1 polymer ?
#
loop_
_entity_poly.entity_id
_entity_poly.type
_entity_poly.pdbx_seq_one_letter_code
_entity_poly.pdbx_strand_id
1 'polypeptide(L)'
;MHIHIHKDGKTYGPYNLEHIHQYLKAGNFTGNDLACHDGANWIKLSQVPGIAPAQPKPVAKPVAQPTKVEAKPAKKLLGIKLLIVGFFLALVVSLAGLTYYLLDDDAEEEATAPVTSDENLFILSPDQVVDVYDGDTFKIDLPNMHPLFGDDISIRLFGVDTPEMRGTTDEVKALAMQAQQVTEKALKGASKIKLR
;
A
#
# COMPACT_ATOMS: atom_id res chain seq x y z
N MET A 1 17.45 1.58 12.61
CA MET A 1 16.53 2.71 12.84
C MET A 1 15.72 2.90 11.57
N HIS A 2 14.40 3.00 11.70
CA HIS A 2 13.46 3.20 10.60
C HIS A 2 12.93 4.62 10.67
N ILE A 3 12.99 5.36 9.57
CA ILE A 3 12.65 6.78 9.53
C ILE A 3 11.54 6.97 8.50
N HIS A 4 10.44 7.59 8.92
CA HIS A 4 9.36 8.04 8.06
C HIS A 4 9.56 9.52 7.75
N ILE A 5 9.31 9.95 6.51
CA ILE A 5 9.46 11.35 6.07
C ILE A 5 8.10 11.85 5.60
N HIS A 6 7.64 12.98 6.13
CA HIS A 6 6.40 13.62 5.74
C HIS A 6 6.69 14.82 4.83
N LYS A 7 6.14 14.79 3.62
CA LYS A 7 6.30 15.81 2.58
C LYS A 7 5.02 15.93 1.76
N ASP A 8 4.60 17.16 1.50
CA ASP A 8 3.44 17.48 0.65
C ASP A 8 2.15 16.72 1.05
N GLY A 9 1.93 16.55 2.36
CA GLY A 9 0.75 15.86 2.91
C GLY A 9 0.80 14.33 2.84
N LYS A 10 1.91 13.75 2.37
CA LYS A 10 2.12 12.30 2.30
C LYS A 10 3.30 11.87 3.16
N THR A 11 3.18 10.68 3.76
CA THR A 11 4.24 10.07 4.56
C THR A 11 4.90 8.95 3.77
N TYR A 12 6.22 9.00 3.67
CA TYR A 12 7.08 8.09 2.93
C TYR A 12 7.97 7.30 3.89
N GLY A 13 8.38 6.10 3.49
CA GLY A 13 9.20 5.19 4.32
C GLY A 13 8.42 3.94 4.74
N PRO A 14 8.98 3.13 5.67
CA PRO A 14 10.18 3.40 6.46
C PRO A 14 11.48 3.30 5.64
N TYR A 15 12.35 4.30 5.77
CA TYR A 15 13.69 4.28 5.17
C TYR A 15 14.77 4.04 6.23
N ASN A 16 15.90 3.49 5.80
CA ASN A 16 17.13 3.44 6.59
C ASN A 16 17.99 4.70 6.28
N LEU A 17 19.05 4.92 7.05
CA LEU A 17 19.91 6.11 6.88
C LEU A 17 20.53 6.23 5.48
N GLU A 18 20.92 5.10 4.89
CA GLU A 18 21.58 5.04 3.58
C GLU A 18 20.65 5.48 2.44
N HIS A 19 19.42 4.97 2.43
CA HIS A 19 18.39 5.39 1.48
C HIS A 19 18.08 6.89 1.59
N ILE A 20 18.07 7.43 2.80
CA ILE A 20 17.78 8.86 3.00
C ILE A 20 18.89 9.74 2.47
N HIS A 21 20.17 9.35 2.67
CA HIS A 21 21.29 10.06 2.07
C HIS A 21 21.19 10.06 0.54
N GLN A 22 20.79 8.94 -0.05
CA GLN A 22 20.57 8.84 -1.50
C GLN A 22 19.43 9.76 -1.98
N TYR A 23 18.29 9.79 -1.29
CA TYR A 23 17.18 10.67 -1.65
C TYR A 23 17.46 12.16 -1.42
N LEU A 24 18.27 12.50 -0.41
CA LEU A 24 18.77 13.87 -0.23
C LEU A 24 19.71 14.28 -1.36
N LYS A 25 20.60 13.38 -1.81
CA LYS A 25 21.51 13.62 -2.93
C LYS A 25 20.75 13.77 -4.27
N ALA A 26 19.67 13.02 -4.44
CA ALA A 26 18.81 13.09 -5.61
C ALA A 26 17.83 14.29 -5.58
N GLY A 27 17.74 15.02 -4.45
CA GLY A 27 16.85 16.17 -4.30
C GLY A 27 15.38 15.81 -4.06
N ASN A 28 15.07 14.53 -3.83
CA ASN A 28 13.71 14.05 -3.54
C ASN A 28 13.19 14.59 -2.19
N PHE A 29 14.08 14.72 -1.21
CA PHE A 29 13.78 15.30 0.09
C PHE A 29 14.72 16.46 0.40
N THR A 30 14.29 17.35 1.28
CA THR A 30 15.06 18.48 1.78
C THR A 30 15.30 18.34 3.27
N GLY A 31 16.37 18.97 3.79
CA GLY A 31 16.64 18.97 5.23
C GLY A 31 15.56 19.64 6.10
N ASN A 32 14.60 20.34 5.49
CA ASN A 32 13.47 20.97 6.17
C ASN A 32 12.23 20.07 6.26
N ASP A 33 12.20 18.97 5.53
CA ASP A 33 11.08 18.02 5.54
C ASP A 33 10.97 17.38 6.93
N LEU A 34 9.75 17.04 7.35
CA LEU A 34 9.52 16.44 8.66
C LEU A 34 9.87 14.96 8.61
N ALA A 35 10.47 14.45 9.68
CA ALA A 35 10.89 13.08 9.80
C ALA A 35 10.63 12.54 11.20
N CYS A 36 10.19 11.29 11.26
CA CYS A 36 9.91 10.57 12.49
C CYS A 36 10.78 9.32 12.54
N HIS A 37 11.63 9.20 13.56
CA HIS A 37 12.57 8.09 13.71
C HIS A 37 12.30 7.21 14.94
N ASP A 38 11.43 7.67 15.85
CA ASP A 38 11.08 7.02 17.11
C ASP A 38 9.59 6.66 17.22
N GLY A 39 8.81 6.93 16.17
CA GLY A 39 7.38 6.65 16.10
C GLY A 39 6.48 7.69 16.79
N ALA A 40 7.04 8.74 17.42
CA ALA A 40 6.26 9.70 18.19
C ALA A 40 6.62 11.17 17.87
N ASN A 41 7.89 11.47 17.62
CA ASN A 41 8.38 12.83 17.47
C ASN A 41 8.72 13.14 16.00
N TRP A 42 8.06 14.16 15.46
CA TRP A 42 8.37 14.70 14.14
C TRP A 42 9.39 15.83 14.27
N ILE A 43 10.61 15.57 13.83
CA ILE A 43 11.71 16.53 13.81
C ILE A 43 12.12 16.81 12.37
N LYS A 44 12.89 17.88 12.11
CA LYS A 44 13.38 18.12 10.74
C LYS A 44 14.31 17.00 10.31
N LEU A 45 14.29 16.65 9.03
CA LEU A 45 15.12 15.58 8.46
C LEU A 45 16.62 15.82 8.69
N SER A 46 17.06 17.09 8.68
CA SER A 46 18.41 17.52 9.03
C SER A 46 18.81 17.31 10.50
N GLN A 47 17.85 17.15 11.40
CA GLN A 47 18.05 16.96 12.83
C GLN A 47 17.99 15.49 13.25
N VAL A 48 17.63 14.59 12.32
CA VAL A 48 17.56 13.16 12.59
C VAL A 48 18.97 12.60 12.82
N PRO A 49 19.20 11.84 13.90
CA PRO A 49 20.49 11.23 14.19
C PRO A 49 21.01 10.40 13.00
N GLY A 50 22.20 10.74 12.48
CA GLY A 50 22.83 10.03 11.37
C GLY A 50 22.57 10.59 9.96
N ILE A 51 21.77 11.66 9.81
CA ILE A 51 21.51 12.32 8.51
C ILE A 51 22.40 13.56 8.32
N ALA A 52 22.73 14.28 9.39
CA ALA A 52 23.67 15.39 9.32
C ALA A 52 25.11 14.87 9.10
N PRO A 53 25.87 15.40 8.12
CA PRO A 53 27.32 15.26 8.15
C PRO A 53 27.82 15.88 9.45
N ALA A 54 28.74 15.20 10.13
CA ALA A 54 29.32 15.69 11.37
C ALA A 54 29.95 17.07 11.17
N GLN A 55 29.23 18.12 11.53
CA GLN A 55 29.79 19.43 11.79
C GLN A 55 29.94 19.64 13.30
N PRO A 56 30.98 20.39 13.70
CA PRO A 56 31.54 20.33 15.04
C PRO A 56 30.53 20.84 16.07
N LYS A 57 30.52 20.20 17.25
CA LYS A 57 29.99 20.82 18.47
C LYS A 57 30.52 22.25 18.57
N PRO A 58 29.67 23.28 18.64
CA PRO A 58 30.07 24.54 19.22
C PRO A 58 30.30 24.28 20.71
N VAL A 59 31.58 24.25 21.10
CA VAL A 59 31.97 24.38 22.51
C VAL A 59 31.41 25.71 23.01
N ALA A 60 30.76 25.63 24.17
CA ALA A 60 30.11 26.72 24.88
C ALA A 60 30.94 28.01 24.94
N LYS A 61 30.27 29.14 24.73
CA LYS A 61 30.51 30.38 25.48
C LYS A 61 29.17 30.96 25.95
N PRO A 62 29.13 31.57 27.14
CA PRO A 62 27.91 31.79 27.90
C PRO A 62 27.19 33.04 27.38
N VAL A 63 25.90 32.91 27.07
CA VAL A 63 25.03 34.08 26.85
C VAL A 63 24.01 34.10 27.97
N ALA A 64 24.19 35.13 28.80
CA ALA A 64 23.29 35.55 29.84
C ALA A 64 21.85 35.71 29.31
N GLN A 65 20.88 35.20 30.05
CA GLN A 65 19.58 35.89 30.17
C GLN A 65 19.86 37.26 30.81
N PRO A 66 19.11 38.35 30.52
CA PRO A 66 17.65 38.31 30.31
C PRO A 66 17.09 39.32 29.29
N THR A 67 15.90 39.04 28.76
CA THR A 67 14.90 40.11 28.51
C THR A 67 13.49 39.52 28.44
N LYS A 68 12.83 39.57 29.60
CA LYS A 68 11.46 40.07 29.81
C LYS A 68 10.68 40.36 28.52
N VAL A 69 9.70 39.53 28.20
CA VAL A 69 8.50 39.99 27.46
C VAL A 69 7.38 40.13 28.47
N GLU A 70 7.03 41.38 28.66
CA GLU A 70 6.03 41.91 29.57
C GLU A 70 4.63 41.47 29.15
N ALA A 71 3.81 41.15 30.15
CA ALA A 71 2.40 40.85 29.97
C ALA A 71 1.55 42.12 29.82
N LYS A 72 0.36 41.92 29.21
CA LYS A 72 -0.94 42.64 29.30
C LYS A 72 -1.24 43.78 28.30
N PRO A 73 -2.54 44.11 28.02
CA PRO A 73 -3.77 43.62 28.67
C PRO A 73 -4.90 43.07 27.76
N ALA A 74 -5.92 42.53 28.42
CA ALA A 74 -7.10 41.82 27.90
C ALA A 74 -8.26 42.72 27.40
N LYS A 75 -9.13 42.15 26.53
CA LYS A 75 -10.62 42.27 26.40
C LYS A 75 -11.01 41.85 24.96
N LYS A 76 -12.02 41.03 24.64
CA LYS A 76 -13.29 40.63 25.28
C LYS A 76 -13.57 39.14 25.03
N LEU A 77 -13.92 38.42 26.09
CA LEU A 77 -14.34 37.02 26.09
C LEU A 77 -15.88 36.99 26.20
N LEU A 78 -16.62 36.99 25.09
CA LEU A 78 -18.06 36.65 25.13
C LEU A 78 -18.67 36.16 23.79
N GLY A 79 -18.02 36.35 22.64
CA GLY A 79 -18.58 35.91 21.34
C GLY A 79 -18.16 34.51 20.85
N ILE A 80 -17.09 33.94 21.40
CA ILE A 80 -16.44 32.75 20.80
C ILE A 80 -17.14 31.44 21.21
N LYS A 81 -17.80 31.38 22.37
CA LYS A 81 -18.49 30.15 22.82
C LYS A 81 -19.73 29.82 21.98
N LEU A 82 -20.48 30.83 21.51
CA LEU A 82 -21.68 30.63 20.68
C LEU A 82 -21.33 30.20 19.25
N LEU A 83 -20.21 30.68 18.69
CA LEU A 83 -19.74 30.27 17.37
C LEU A 83 -19.23 28.83 17.34
N ILE A 84 -18.54 28.39 18.40
CA ILE A 84 -18.06 27.00 18.51
C ILE A 84 -19.25 26.04 18.65
N VAL A 85 -20.23 26.36 19.51
CA VAL A 85 -21.45 25.54 19.66
C VAL A 85 -22.28 25.51 18.37
N GLY A 86 -22.44 26.64 17.69
CA GLY A 86 -23.13 26.70 16.40
C GLY A 86 -22.42 25.92 15.30
N PHE A 87 -21.08 25.96 15.27
CA PHE A 87 -20.27 25.19 14.32
C PHE A 87 -20.37 23.68 14.57
N PHE A 88 -20.32 23.25 15.84
CA PHE A 88 -20.52 21.84 16.18
C PHE A 88 -21.95 21.36 15.90
N LEU A 89 -22.97 22.19 16.16
CA LEU A 89 -24.36 21.86 15.85
C LEU A 89 -24.57 21.73 14.32
N ALA A 90 -24.00 22.65 13.53
CA ALA A 90 -24.05 22.59 12.07
C ALA A 90 -23.28 21.37 11.52
N LEU A 91 -22.16 21.00 12.13
CA LEU A 91 -21.42 19.78 11.77
C LEU A 91 -22.23 18.51 12.03
N VAL A 92 -22.92 18.43 13.18
CA VAL A 92 -23.76 17.27 13.53
C VAL A 92 -24.98 17.19 12.61
N VAL A 93 -25.63 18.32 12.30
CA VAL A 93 -26.75 18.34 11.35
C VAL A 93 -26.29 18.01 9.93
N SER A 94 -25.11 18.46 9.52
CA SER A 94 -24.52 18.11 8.22
C SER A 94 -24.11 16.64 8.14
N LEU A 95 -23.57 16.06 9.22
CA LEU A 95 -23.24 14.63 9.29
C LEU A 95 -24.51 13.78 9.29
N ALA A 96 -25.52 14.16 10.08
CA ALA A 96 -26.80 13.45 10.13
C ALA A 96 -27.55 13.53 8.80
N GLY A 97 -27.53 14.71 8.15
CA GLY A 97 -28.09 14.90 6.81
C GLY A 97 -27.33 14.13 5.75
N LEU A 98 -26.00 14.05 5.84
CA LEU A 98 -25.18 13.25 4.93
C LEU A 98 -25.39 11.75 5.15
N THR A 99 -25.54 11.28 6.39
CA THR A 99 -25.88 9.88 6.67
C THR A 99 -27.29 9.54 6.19
N TYR A 100 -28.25 10.45 6.32
CA TYR A 100 -29.60 10.23 5.80
C TYR A 100 -29.61 10.24 4.26
N TYR A 101 -28.82 11.11 3.63
CA TYR A 101 -28.68 11.17 2.17
C TYR A 101 -27.85 10.00 1.59
N LEU A 102 -27.00 9.36 2.39
CA LEU A 102 -26.19 8.19 1.98
C LEU A 102 -26.77 6.84 2.42
N LEU A 103 -27.82 6.80 3.25
CA LEU A 103 -28.52 5.57 3.67
C LEU A 103 -29.94 5.43 3.09
N ASP A 104 -30.42 6.37 2.27
CA ASP A 104 -31.72 6.27 1.58
C ASP A 104 -31.56 5.68 0.18
N ASP A 105 -30.90 4.52 0.09
CA ASP A 105 -30.88 3.68 -1.12
C ASP A 105 -30.96 2.21 -0.66
N ASP A 106 -32.20 1.76 -0.63
CA ASP A 106 -32.71 0.43 -0.95
C ASP A 106 -31.92 -0.80 -0.48
N ALA A 107 -32.64 -1.61 0.29
CA ALA A 107 -32.28 -2.94 0.73
C ALA A 107 -31.74 -3.82 -0.41
N GLU A 108 -30.49 -4.28 -0.27
CA GLU A 108 -30.08 -5.54 -0.86
C GLU A 108 -29.42 -6.46 0.17
N GLU A 109 -29.83 -7.72 0.06
CA GLU A 109 -29.57 -8.86 0.91
C GLU A 109 -28.09 -9.26 0.85
N GLU A 110 -27.26 -8.87 1.82
CA GLU A 110 -25.95 -9.51 1.97
C GLU A 110 -26.11 -10.86 2.67
N ALA A 111 -26.25 -11.90 1.85
CA ALA A 111 -26.08 -13.28 2.24
C ALA A 111 -24.71 -13.47 2.91
N THR A 112 -24.72 -13.65 4.22
CA THR A 112 -23.56 -14.07 5.00
C THR A 112 -23.14 -15.48 4.56
N ALA A 113 -22.19 -15.59 3.63
CA ALA A 113 -21.48 -16.84 3.39
C ALA A 113 -20.54 -17.12 4.58
N PRO A 114 -20.57 -18.32 5.18
CA PRO A 114 -19.75 -18.63 6.33
C PRO A 114 -18.27 -18.64 5.93
N VAL A 115 -17.49 -17.79 6.61
CA VAL A 115 -16.03 -17.80 6.57
C VAL A 115 -15.55 -19.10 7.21
N THR A 116 -15.37 -20.12 6.37
CA THR A 116 -14.40 -21.18 6.59
C THR A 116 -13.35 -21.04 5.50
N SER A 117 -12.49 -20.02 5.61
CA SER A 117 -11.38 -19.84 4.68
C SER A 117 -10.19 -20.66 5.16
N ASP A 118 -10.00 -21.78 4.49
CA ASP A 118 -8.72 -22.46 4.35
C ASP A 118 -7.69 -21.41 3.93
N GLU A 119 -6.82 -20.95 4.86
CA GLU A 119 -5.96 -19.74 4.75
C GLU A 119 -5.00 -19.74 3.53
N ASN A 120 -4.88 -20.87 2.83
CA ASN A 120 -4.00 -21.04 1.66
C ASN A 120 -4.76 -21.24 0.34
N LEU A 121 -6.08 -21.03 0.30
CA LEU A 121 -6.87 -21.25 -0.91
C LEU A 121 -6.94 -20.01 -1.79
N PHE A 122 -6.24 -20.05 -2.93
CA PHE A 122 -6.34 -19.00 -3.95
C PHE A 122 -7.36 -19.37 -5.01
N ILE A 123 -8.33 -18.49 -5.28
CA ILE A 123 -9.44 -18.77 -6.20
C ILE A 123 -9.29 -17.91 -7.45
N LEU A 124 -9.40 -18.56 -8.61
CA LEU A 124 -9.30 -17.95 -9.93
C LEU A 124 -10.57 -18.22 -10.74
N SER A 125 -10.93 -17.25 -11.56
CA SER A 125 -11.92 -17.41 -12.63
C SER A 125 -11.23 -17.87 -13.92
N PRO A 126 -11.93 -18.63 -14.80
CA PRO A 126 -11.38 -19.07 -16.08
C PRO A 126 -10.87 -17.92 -16.97
N ASP A 127 -11.54 -16.77 -16.91
CA ASP A 127 -11.18 -15.58 -17.71
C ASP A 127 -9.83 -14.97 -17.33
N GLN A 128 -9.29 -15.35 -16.17
CA GLN A 128 -7.95 -14.92 -15.73
C GLN A 128 -6.83 -15.76 -16.36
N VAL A 129 -7.15 -16.87 -17.03
CA VAL A 129 -6.15 -17.70 -17.71
C VAL A 129 -5.86 -17.12 -19.09
N VAL A 130 -4.64 -16.64 -19.28
CA VAL A 130 -4.21 -15.95 -20.50
C VAL A 130 -3.68 -16.92 -21.53
N ASP A 131 -2.84 -17.86 -21.08
CA ASP A 131 -2.12 -18.77 -21.95
C ASP A 131 -1.85 -20.11 -21.24
N VAL A 132 -1.77 -21.18 -22.01
CA VAL A 132 -1.39 -22.51 -21.54
C VAL A 132 -0.13 -22.90 -22.28
N TYR A 133 1.01 -22.78 -21.61
CA TYR A 133 2.32 -22.99 -22.24
C TYR A 133 2.53 -24.48 -22.56
N ASP A 134 2.41 -25.32 -21.53
CA ASP A 134 2.51 -26.78 -21.62
C ASP A 134 1.35 -27.43 -20.81
N GLY A 135 1.30 -28.76 -20.76
CA GLY A 135 0.28 -29.45 -19.98
C GLY A 135 0.40 -29.23 -18.46
N ASP A 136 1.58 -28.89 -17.95
CA ASP A 136 1.82 -28.64 -16.53
C ASP A 136 1.96 -27.15 -16.15
N THR A 137 2.02 -26.24 -17.14
CA THR A 137 2.35 -24.83 -16.91
C THR A 137 1.41 -23.91 -17.69
N PHE A 138 0.75 -23.00 -16.98
CA PHE A 138 -0.15 -21.99 -17.57
C PHE A 138 0.12 -20.60 -16.99
N LYS A 139 -0.42 -19.57 -17.62
CA LYS A 139 -0.26 -18.16 -17.26
C LYS A 139 -1.58 -17.54 -16.86
N ILE A 140 -1.54 -16.66 -15.88
CA ILE A 140 -2.71 -15.94 -15.39
C ILE A 140 -2.46 -14.45 -15.25
N ASP A 141 -3.55 -13.70 -15.29
CA ASP A 141 -3.58 -12.29 -14.90
C ASP A 141 -4.31 -12.10 -13.56
N LEU A 142 -3.73 -11.29 -12.69
CA LEU A 142 -4.31 -10.90 -11.41
C LEU A 142 -4.96 -9.53 -11.53
N PRO A 143 -6.31 -9.44 -11.54
CA PRO A 143 -6.99 -8.16 -11.60
C PRO A 143 -6.67 -7.37 -10.33
N ASN A 144 -6.55 -6.05 -10.49
CA ASN A 144 -6.22 -5.11 -9.41
C ASN A 144 -4.78 -5.23 -8.87
N MET A 145 -3.91 -5.98 -9.54
CA MET A 145 -2.46 -5.93 -9.32
C MET A 145 -1.80 -5.07 -10.40
N HIS A 146 -0.72 -4.38 -10.05
CA HIS A 146 0.02 -3.58 -11.02
C HIS A 146 0.57 -4.49 -12.14
N PRO A 147 0.52 -4.10 -13.43
CA PRO A 147 0.93 -4.94 -14.56
C PRO A 147 2.29 -5.65 -14.40
N LEU A 148 3.26 -4.94 -13.82
CA LEU A 148 4.59 -5.49 -13.51
C LEU A 148 4.57 -6.78 -12.65
N PHE A 149 3.55 -6.96 -11.82
CA PHE A 149 3.40 -8.11 -10.91
C PHE A 149 2.15 -8.94 -11.19
N GLY A 150 1.16 -8.36 -11.87
CA GLY A 150 -0.16 -8.94 -12.06
C GLY A 150 -0.32 -9.69 -13.37
N ASP A 151 0.44 -9.33 -14.41
CA ASP A 151 0.24 -9.85 -15.75
C ASP A 151 1.15 -11.06 -16.00
N ASP A 152 0.69 -12.02 -16.81
CA ASP A 152 1.49 -13.13 -17.35
C ASP A 152 2.15 -14.05 -16.30
N ILE A 153 1.57 -14.13 -15.09
CA ILE A 153 2.12 -14.91 -13.98
C ILE A 153 2.05 -16.41 -14.30
N SER A 154 3.21 -17.06 -14.34
CA SER A 154 3.30 -18.49 -14.60
C SER A 154 3.00 -19.32 -13.34
N ILE A 155 2.08 -20.28 -13.49
CA ILE A 155 1.75 -21.29 -12.50
C ILE A 155 2.15 -22.65 -13.05
N ARG A 156 2.93 -23.40 -12.25
CA ARG A 156 3.32 -24.78 -12.53
C ARG A 156 2.61 -25.75 -11.60
N LEU A 157 2.05 -26.81 -12.17
CA LEU A 157 1.39 -27.89 -11.45
C LEU A 157 2.44 -28.74 -10.72
N PHE A 158 2.38 -28.74 -9.39
CA PHE A 158 3.32 -29.50 -8.57
C PHE A 158 3.17 -31.01 -8.78
N GLY A 159 4.29 -31.70 -9.03
CA GLY A 159 4.32 -33.16 -9.21
C GLY A 159 3.81 -33.66 -10.56
N VAL A 160 3.50 -32.77 -11.49
CA VAL A 160 3.16 -33.10 -12.88
C VAL A 160 4.34 -32.71 -13.77
N ASP A 161 4.75 -33.62 -14.64
CA ASP A 161 5.81 -33.41 -15.62
C ASP A 161 5.27 -33.80 -17.00
N THR A 162 5.14 -32.81 -17.88
CA THR A 162 4.59 -33.03 -19.22
C THR A 162 5.66 -32.98 -20.30
N PRO A 163 5.47 -33.68 -21.44
CA PRO A 163 6.37 -33.58 -22.57
C PRO A 163 6.52 -32.11 -23.01
N GLU A 164 7.76 -31.70 -23.24
CA GLU A 164 8.10 -30.32 -23.61
C GLU A 164 7.68 -30.01 -25.05
N MET A 165 6.99 -28.89 -25.27
CA MET A 165 6.63 -28.40 -26.61
C MET A 165 7.87 -28.15 -27.51
N ARG A 166 9.03 -27.92 -26.89
CA ARG A 166 10.32 -27.71 -27.57
C ARG A 166 11.13 -29.00 -27.78
N GLY A 167 10.52 -30.17 -27.57
CA GLY A 167 11.15 -31.48 -27.75
C GLY A 167 11.70 -31.72 -29.17
N THR A 168 12.66 -32.63 -29.30
CA THR A 168 13.37 -32.88 -30.56
C THR A 168 12.63 -33.80 -31.53
N THR A 169 11.78 -34.70 -31.03
CA THR A 169 11.05 -35.68 -31.84
C THR A 169 9.59 -35.26 -32.05
N ASP A 170 9.03 -35.63 -33.20
CA ASP A 170 7.65 -35.26 -33.54
C ASP A 170 6.62 -35.96 -32.63
N GLU A 171 6.94 -37.17 -32.16
CA GLU A 171 6.12 -37.89 -31.17
C GLU A 171 6.02 -37.12 -29.84
N VAL A 172 7.14 -36.59 -29.34
CA VAL A 172 7.17 -35.81 -28.09
C VAL A 172 6.35 -34.53 -28.25
N LYS A 173 6.47 -33.84 -29.40
CA LYS A 173 5.66 -32.64 -29.69
C LYS A 173 4.16 -32.95 -29.78
N ALA A 174 3.80 -34.08 -30.41
CA ALA A 174 2.40 -34.50 -30.51
C ALA A 174 1.81 -34.77 -29.11
N LEU A 175 2.56 -35.44 -28.23
CA LEU A 175 2.15 -35.67 -26.85
C LEU A 175 2.10 -34.37 -26.04
N ALA A 176 3.05 -33.45 -26.24
CA ALA A 176 3.06 -32.14 -25.61
C ALA A 176 1.80 -31.33 -25.99
N MET A 177 1.45 -31.30 -27.27
CA MET A 177 0.23 -30.65 -27.77
C MET A 177 -1.03 -31.29 -27.18
N GLN A 178 -1.08 -32.62 -27.07
CA GLN A 178 -2.21 -33.31 -26.43
C GLN A 178 -2.33 -32.92 -24.95
N ALA A 179 -1.22 -32.87 -24.22
CA ALA A 179 -1.21 -32.46 -22.82
C ALA A 179 -1.67 -31.01 -22.64
N GLN A 180 -1.16 -30.09 -23.47
CA GLN A 180 -1.57 -28.69 -23.49
C GLN A 180 -3.08 -28.54 -23.72
N GLN A 181 -3.63 -29.24 -24.72
CA GLN A 181 -5.07 -29.21 -25.04
C GLN A 181 -5.94 -29.73 -23.89
N VAL A 182 -5.50 -30.77 -23.19
CA VAL A 182 -6.21 -31.30 -22.02
C VAL A 182 -6.28 -30.23 -20.93
N THR A 183 -5.16 -29.58 -20.64
CA THR A 183 -5.06 -28.53 -19.62
C THR A 183 -5.89 -27.30 -20.02
N GLU A 184 -5.78 -26.84 -21.26
CA GLU A 184 -6.56 -25.72 -21.78
C GLU A 184 -8.07 -25.97 -21.69
N LYS A 185 -8.52 -27.15 -22.10
CA LYS A 185 -9.93 -27.54 -22.01
C LYS A 185 -10.41 -27.60 -20.55
N ALA A 186 -9.59 -28.11 -19.65
CA ALA A 186 -9.92 -28.19 -18.23
C ALA A 186 -10.04 -26.80 -17.59
N LEU A 187 -9.09 -25.90 -17.88
CA LEU A 187 -9.07 -24.54 -17.34
C LEU A 187 -10.22 -23.69 -17.91
N LYS A 188 -10.41 -23.67 -19.22
CA LYS A 188 -11.46 -22.88 -19.88
C LYS A 188 -12.88 -23.42 -19.63
N GLY A 189 -13.00 -24.73 -19.42
CA GLY A 189 -14.27 -25.38 -19.11
C GLY A 189 -14.65 -25.35 -17.63
N ALA A 190 -13.76 -24.89 -16.75
CA ALA A 190 -14.04 -24.81 -15.33
C ALA A 190 -15.04 -23.68 -15.03
N SER A 191 -15.83 -23.82 -13.96
CA SER A 191 -16.56 -22.68 -13.39
C SER A 191 -15.74 -21.91 -12.36
N LYS A 192 -14.75 -22.58 -11.75
CA LYS A 192 -13.86 -22.04 -10.72
C LYS A 192 -12.57 -22.85 -10.68
N ILE A 193 -11.44 -22.17 -10.61
CA ILE A 193 -10.11 -22.76 -10.44
C ILE A 193 -9.64 -22.47 -9.01
N LYS A 194 -9.09 -23.47 -8.33
CA LYS A 194 -8.62 -23.37 -6.94
C LYS A 194 -7.16 -23.79 -6.89
N LEU A 195 -6.28 -22.90 -6.46
CA LEU A 195 -4.87 -23.20 -6.17
C LEU A 195 -4.72 -23.41 -4.66
N ARG A 196 -3.86 -24.36 -4.29
CA ARG A 196 -3.60 -24.79 -2.93
C ARG A 196 -2.10 -24.93 -2.71
#